data_AF-A0A914AQA0-F1
#
_entry.id   AF-A0A914AQA0-F1
#
_cell.length_a   1.000
_cell.length_b   1.000
_cell.length_c   1.000
_cell.angle_alpha   90.00
_cell.angle_beta   90.00
_cell.angle_gamma   90.00
#
_symmetry.space_group_name_H-M   'P 1'
#
loop_
_entity.id
_entity.type
_entity.pdbx_description
1 polymer ?
#
loop_
_entity_poly.entity_id
_entity_poly.type
_entity_poly.pdbx_seq_one_letter_code
_entity_poly.pdbx_strand_id
1 'polypeptide(L)'
;MLQQVLRLGPQAHNTLCLVLRRNIAMSTVVMANDKSMTPVQKLYLDKIKEYAKKSKALGGKLVDPDPVIEKDLDTEASRLNKLYGGGDLTQFPTFEFKEIDFDAPADKK
;
A
#
# COMPACT_ATOMS: atom_id res chain seq x y z
N MET A 1 -55.31 27.75 -7.69
CA MET A 1 -54.52 26.72 -6.97
C MET A 1 -54.27 25.48 -7.84
N LEU A 2 -55.26 24.65 -8.21
CA LEU A 2 -55.00 23.40 -8.97
C LEU A 2 -54.36 23.57 -10.37
N GLN A 3 -54.73 24.61 -11.13
CA GLN A 3 -54.17 24.85 -12.47
C GLN A 3 -52.69 25.26 -12.46
N GLN A 4 -52.18 25.81 -11.35
CA GLN A 4 -50.76 26.17 -11.22
C GLN A 4 -49.89 24.93 -11.03
N VAL A 5 -50.39 23.92 -10.30
CA VAL A 5 -49.70 22.64 -10.07
C VAL A 5 -49.58 21.83 -11.36
N LEU A 6 -50.62 21.84 -12.21
CA LEU A 6 -50.60 21.13 -13.50
C LEU A 6 -49.58 21.71 -14.51
N ARG A 7 -49.24 23.01 -14.39
CA ARG A 7 -48.27 23.68 -15.28
C ARG A 7 -46.80 23.44 -14.88
N LEU A 8 -46.55 23.01 -13.66
CA LEU A 8 -45.20 22.72 -13.15
C LEU A 8 -44.66 21.36 -13.61
N GLY A 9 -45.53 20.38 -13.89
CA GLY A 9 -45.13 19.04 -14.34
C GLY A 9 -44.29 19.04 -15.63
N PRO A 10 -44.73 19.71 -16.71
CA PRO A 10 -43.97 19.78 -17.96
C PRO A 10 -42.63 20.53 -17.84
N GLN A 11 -42.59 21.57 -16.99
CA GLN A 11 -41.39 22.36 -16.72
C GLN A 11 -40.36 21.53 -15.94
N ALA A 12 -40.82 20.80 -14.90
CA ALA A 12 -39.97 19.93 -14.10
C ALA A 12 -39.34 18.80 -14.90
N HIS A 13 -40.07 18.23 -15.87
CA HIS A 13 -39.53 17.18 -16.75
C HIS A 13 -38.35 17.68 -17.58
N ASN A 14 -38.45 18.88 -18.17
CA ASN A 14 -37.37 19.47 -18.96
C ASN A 14 -36.14 19.79 -18.09
N THR A 15 -36.33 20.35 -16.90
CA THR A 15 -35.23 20.65 -15.97
C THR A 15 -34.55 19.36 -15.49
N LEU A 16 -35.31 18.32 -15.17
CA LEU A 16 -34.80 17.00 -14.77
C LEU A 16 -33.99 16.35 -15.89
N CYS A 17 -34.52 16.32 -17.12
CA CYS A 17 -33.81 15.79 -18.29
C CYS A 17 -32.51 16.58 -18.58
N LEU A 18 -32.50 17.90 -18.39
CA LEU A 18 -31.31 18.73 -18.55
C LEU A 18 -30.24 18.43 -17.49
N VAL A 19 -30.64 18.26 -16.23
CA VAL A 19 -29.75 17.92 -15.11
C VAL A 19 -29.14 16.53 -15.29
N LEU A 20 -29.92 15.55 -15.79
CA LEU A 20 -29.45 14.20 -16.09
C LEU A 20 -28.51 14.18 -17.32
N ARG A 21 -28.80 14.97 -18.37
CA ARG A 21 -27.93 15.08 -19.57
C ARG A 21 -26.62 15.82 -19.31
N ARG A 22 -26.56 16.79 -18.40
CA ARG A 22 -25.29 17.46 -18.06
C ARG A 22 -24.36 16.62 -17.18
N ASN A 23 -24.87 15.55 -16.57
CA ASN A 23 -24.10 14.62 -15.76
C ASN A 23 -23.62 13.40 -16.55
N ILE A 24 -23.56 13.44 -17.90
CA ILE A 24 -23.08 12.30 -18.70
C ILE A 24 -21.73 11.79 -18.17
N ALA A 25 -20.78 12.67 -17.80
CA ALA A 25 -19.49 12.28 -17.21
C ALA A 25 -19.62 11.49 -15.89
N MET A 26 -20.55 11.87 -15.01
CA MET A 26 -20.85 11.15 -13.76
C MET A 26 -21.58 9.84 -14.04
N SER A 27 -22.49 9.85 -15.02
CA SER A 27 -23.20 8.66 -15.50
C SER A 27 -22.24 7.68 -16.19
N THR A 28 -21.13 8.12 -16.80
CA THR A 28 -20.16 7.22 -17.42
C THR A 28 -19.48 6.34 -16.39
N VAL A 29 -19.17 6.85 -15.19
CA VAL A 29 -18.54 6.04 -14.12
C VAL A 29 -19.53 5.01 -13.58
N VAL A 30 -20.82 5.35 -13.49
CA VAL A 30 -21.89 4.44 -13.03
C VAL A 30 -22.29 3.43 -14.12
N MET A 31 -22.24 3.82 -15.40
CA MET A 31 -22.56 2.97 -16.55
C MET A 31 -21.35 2.23 -17.13
N ALA A 32 -20.13 2.55 -16.70
CA ALA A 32 -18.92 1.73 -16.88
C ALA A 32 -19.02 0.48 -16.00
N ASN A 33 -20.08 -0.28 -16.22
CA ASN A 33 -20.22 -1.61 -15.71
C ASN A 33 -19.28 -2.53 -16.52
N ASP A 34 -18.89 -3.68 -15.95
CA ASP A 34 -17.85 -4.61 -16.45
C ASP A 34 -17.97 -5.03 -17.94
N LYS A 35 -19.09 -4.71 -18.60
CA LYS A 35 -19.40 -5.00 -20.01
C LYS A 35 -18.67 -4.08 -21.01
N SER A 36 -18.22 -2.88 -20.62
CA SER A 36 -17.52 -1.95 -21.53
C SER A 36 -16.02 -1.85 -21.30
N MET A 37 -15.47 -2.62 -20.35
CA MET A 37 -14.02 -2.66 -20.13
C MET A 37 -13.36 -3.50 -21.21
N THR A 38 -12.29 -2.97 -21.82
CA THR A 38 -11.51 -3.78 -22.75
C THR A 38 -10.90 -4.97 -21.99
N PRO A 39 -10.68 -6.13 -22.66
CA PRO A 39 -10.12 -7.31 -21.99
C PRO A 39 -8.85 -7.02 -21.17
N VAL A 40 -8.00 -6.11 -21.65
CA VAL A 40 -6.78 -5.67 -20.97
C VAL A 40 -7.08 -4.88 -19.69
N GLN A 41 -8.04 -3.96 -19.72
CA GLN A 41 -8.43 -3.18 -18.54
C GLN A 41 -9.02 -4.07 -17.44
N LYS A 42 -9.82 -5.06 -17.84
CA LYS A 42 -10.35 -6.06 -16.91
C LYS A 42 -9.23 -6.87 -16.26
N LEU A 43 -8.29 -7.39 -17.05
CA LEU A 43 -7.13 -8.13 -16.53
C LEU A 43 -6.32 -7.29 -15.54
N TYR A 44 -6.12 -6.01 -15.83
CA TYR A 44 -5.42 -5.10 -14.94
C TYR A 44 -6.13 -4.95 -13.58
N LEU A 45 -7.45 -4.70 -13.59
CA LEU A 45 -8.23 -4.59 -12.36
C LEU A 45 -8.30 -5.92 -11.59
N ASP A 46 -8.44 -7.03 -12.29
CA ASP A 46 -8.44 -8.36 -11.68
C ASP A 46 -7.12 -8.63 -10.96
N LYS A 47 -5.98 -8.25 -11.55
CA LYS A 47 -4.66 -8.38 -10.92
C LYS A 47 -4.47 -7.45 -9.72
N ILE A 48 -4.99 -6.23 -9.75
CA ILE A 48 -5.00 -5.34 -8.58
C ILE A 48 -5.80 -5.97 -7.44
N LYS A 49 -7.02 -6.44 -7.74
CA LYS A 49 -7.90 -7.06 -6.73
C LYS A 49 -7.28 -8.33 -6.15
N GLU A 50 -6.68 -9.17 -7.00
CA GLU A 50 -5.98 -10.40 -6.60
C GLU A 50 -4.84 -10.07 -5.63
N TYR A 51 -3.95 -9.15 -6.00
CA TYR A 51 -2.84 -8.73 -5.15
C TYR A 51 -3.33 -8.10 -3.85
N ALA A 52 -4.32 -7.21 -3.90
CA ALA A 52 -4.87 -6.57 -2.70
C ALA A 52 -5.45 -7.59 -1.71
N LYS A 53 -6.08 -8.66 -2.19
CA LYS A 53 -6.57 -9.76 -1.35
C LYS A 53 -5.41 -10.53 -0.72
N LYS A 54 -4.39 -10.90 -1.51
CA LYS A 54 -3.20 -11.61 -1.03
C LYS A 54 -2.43 -10.80 0.02
N SER A 55 -2.14 -9.53 -0.28
CA SER A 55 -1.44 -8.60 0.61
C SER A 55 -2.18 -8.40 1.93
N LYS A 56 -3.50 -8.19 1.91
CA LYS A 56 -4.30 -8.06 3.14
C LYS A 56 -4.30 -9.32 3.99
N ALA A 57 -4.40 -10.50 3.37
CA ALA A 57 -4.38 -11.77 4.09
C ALA A 57 -3.04 -12.02 4.81
N LEU A 58 -1.94 -11.52 4.24
CA LEU A 58 -0.59 -11.72 4.75
C LEU A 58 -0.15 -10.66 5.77
N GLY A 59 -0.91 -9.60 5.97
CA GLY A 59 -0.70 -8.63 7.06
C GLY A 59 0.68 -7.95 7.05
N GLY A 60 1.28 -7.76 5.87
CA GLY A 60 2.61 -7.16 5.73
C GLY A 60 3.76 -8.16 5.52
N LYS A 61 3.48 -9.48 5.51
CA LYS A 61 4.45 -10.49 5.05
C LYS A 61 4.59 -10.47 3.53
N LEU A 62 5.69 -11.04 3.04
CA LEU A 62 5.99 -11.12 1.61
C LEU A 62 4.86 -11.84 0.86
N VAL A 63 4.41 -11.27 -0.25
CA VAL A 63 3.35 -11.86 -1.08
C VAL A 63 3.95 -12.95 -1.96
N ASP A 64 3.38 -14.17 -1.88
CA ASP A 64 3.80 -15.36 -2.63
C ASP A 64 5.31 -15.66 -2.45
N PRO A 65 5.81 -15.91 -1.23
CA PRO A 65 7.23 -16.20 -1.00
C PRO A 65 7.61 -17.57 -1.59
N ASP A 66 8.73 -17.60 -2.31
CA ASP A 66 9.40 -18.84 -2.71
C ASP A 66 10.33 -19.29 -1.56
N PRO A 67 10.44 -20.59 -1.23
CA PRO A 67 11.43 -21.09 -0.27
C PRO A 67 12.88 -20.65 -0.56
N VAL A 68 13.23 -20.30 -1.80
CA VAL A 68 14.53 -19.68 -2.12
C VAL A 68 14.64 -18.28 -1.52
N ILE A 69 13.62 -17.45 -1.69
CA ILE A 69 13.61 -16.06 -1.20
C ILE A 69 13.64 -16.02 0.32
N GLU A 70 12.93 -16.92 0.99
CA GLU A 70 12.96 -17.00 2.47
C GLU A 70 14.38 -17.33 2.97
N LYS A 71 15.07 -18.28 2.33
CA LYS A 71 16.46 -18.62 2.67
C LYS A 71 17.44 -17.49 2.39
N ASP A 72 17.26 -16.78 1.29
CA ASP A 72 18.10 -15.63 0.95
C ASP A 72 17.92 -14.49 1.96
N LEU A 73 16.68 -14.23 2.40
CA LEU A 73 16.39 -13.27 3.47
C LEU A 73 17.10 -13.62 4.78
N ASP A 74 17.04 -14.88 5.21
CA ASP A 74 17.70 -15.34 6.43
C ASP A 74 19.23 -15.28 6.33
N THR A 75 19.76 -15.60 5.14
CA THR A 75 21.20 -15.58 4.86
C THR A 75 21.73 -14.15 4.91
N GLU A 76 21.06 -13.21 4.26
CA GLU A 76 21.43 -11.79 4.26
C GLU A 76 21.26 -11.17 5.65
N ALA A 77 20.18 -11.48 6.36
CA ALA A 77 20.00 -11.03 7.75
C ALA A 77 21.14 -11.52 8.66
N SER A 78 21.53 -12.79 8.53
CA SER A 78 22.64 -13.38 9.29
C SER A 78 23.99 -12.74 8.94
N ARG A 79 24.21 -12.45 7.66
CA ARG A 79 25.41 -11.75 7.18
C ARG A 79 25.50 -10.35 7.76
N LEU A 80 24.41 -9.58 7.73
CA LEU A 80 24.34 -8.23 8.30
C LEU A 80 24.61 -8.21 9.80
N ASN A 81 24.02 -9.15 10.55
CA ASN A 81 24.24 -9.26 11.99
C ASN A 81 25.70 -9.54 12.35
N LYS A 82 26.41 -10.34 11.53
CA LYS A 82 27.85 -10.61 11.72
C LYS A 82 28.72 -9.40 11.44
N LEU A 83 28.36 -8.59 10.43
CA LEU A 83 29.16 -7.44 10.01
C LEU A 83 28.98 -6.23 10.93
N TYR A 84 27.76 -5.99 11.40
CA TYR A 84 27.41 -4.75 12.08
C TYR A 84 27.11 -4.91 13.57
N GLY A 85 27.29 -6.12 14.13
CA GLY A 85 27.11 -6.37 15.56
C GLY A 85 25.64 -6.29 15.95
N GLY A 86 24.88 -7.33 15.60
CA GLY A 86 23.45 -7.44 15.88
C GLY A 86 23.05 -7.10 17.32
N GLY A 87 21.78 -6.78 17.53
CA GLY A 87 21.26 -6.28 18.80
C GLY A 87 20.04 -5.41 18.57
N ASP A 88 19.66 -4.61 19.57
CA ASP A 88 18.60 -3.62 19.39
C ASP A 88 19.13 -2.41 18.62
N LEU A 89 18.80 -2.36 17.32
CA LEU A 89 19.21 -1.28 16.42
C LEU A 89 18.50 0.06 16.72
N THR A 90 17.53 0.07 17.63
CA THR A 90 16.85 1.30 18.04
C THR A 90 17.58 2.02 19.17
N GLN A 91 18.49 1.33 19.88
CA GLN A 91 19.23 1.87 21.01
C GLN A 91 20.69 2.10 20.62
N PHE A 92 21.21 3.27 20.97
CA PHE A 92 22.62 3.57 20.79
C PHE A 92 23.47 2.82 21.83
N PRO A 93 24.64 2.27 21.47
CA PRO A 93 25.48 1.53 22.40
C PRO A 93 26.01 2.42 23.53
N THR A 94 26.11 1.84 24.73
CA THR A 94 26.80 2.47 25.85
C THR A 94 28.29 2.16 25.75
N PHE A 95 29.12 3.20 25.78
CA PHE A 95 30.57 3.05 25.74
C PHE A 95 31.13 3.10 27.15
N GLU A 96 31.78 2.01 27.57
CA GLU A 96 32.60 1.98 28.77
C GLU A 96 34.07 2.11 28.37
N PHE A 97 34.70 3.20 28.78
CA PHE A 97 36.12 3.44 28.55
C PHE A 97 36.91 2.90 29.74
N LYS A 98 37.79 1.93 29.51
CA LYS A 98 38.76 1.52 30.54
C LYS A 98 39.86 2.56 30.59
N GLU A 99 40.11 3.08 31.79
CA GLU A 99 41.25 3.96 32.03
C GLU A 99 42.55 3.18 31.79
N ILE A 100 43.47 3.78 31.03
CA ILE A 100 44.79 3.20 30.76
C ILE A 100 45.69 3.56 31.93
N ASP A 101 46.17 2.55 32.67
CA ASP A 101 47.18 2.75 33.72
C ASP A 101 48.55 3.01 33.07
N PHE A 102 48.96 4.28 33.03
CA PHE A 102 50.24 4.71 32.46
C PHE A 102 51.45 4.38 33.35
N ASP A 103 51.23 3.92 34.58
CA ASP A 103 52.29 3.64 35.58
C ASP A 103 52.67 2.14 35.63
N ALA A 104 52.05 1.30 34.81
CA ALA A 104 52.42 -0.11 34.70
C ALA A 104 53.77 -0.24 33.97
N PRO A 105 54.78 -0.95 34.52
CA PRO A 105 56.04 -1.16 33.82
C PRO A 105 55.76 -1.92 32.53
N ALA A 106 56.19 -1.38 31.39
CA ALA A 106 56.01 -1.98 30.08
C ALA A 106 56.38 -3.47 30.12
N ASP A 107 55.39 -4.34 29.84
CA ASP A 107 55.58 -5.78 29.76
C ASP A 107 56.79 -6.07 28.86
N LYS A 108 57.86 -6.60 29.48
CA LYS A 108 59.03 -7.07 28.75
C LYS A 108 58.59 -8.24 27.89
N LYS A 109 58.68 -8.04 26.57
CA LYS A 109 58.62 -9.07 25.54
C LYS A 109 59.54 -10.25 25.85
#